data_AF-A0A936ADA2-F1
#
_entry.id   AF-A0A936ADA2-F1
#
_cell.length_a   1.000
_cell.length_b   1.000
_cell.length_c   1.000
_cell.angle_alpha   90.00
_cell.angle_beta   90.00
_cell.angle_gamma   90.00
#
_symmetry.space_group_name_H-M   'P 1'
#
loop_
_entity.id
_entity.type
_entity.pdbx_description
1 polymer ?
#
loop_
_entity_poly.entity_id
_entity_poly.type
_entity_poly.pdbx_seq_one_letter_code
_entity_poly.pdbx_strand_id
1 'polypeptide(L)'
;MNGGTLPAPRPEAGGHANLTDTQDLTLVWDMVGNLTSRRDQGAARDTTETYTYDALNRLRTVSLNGTQSDSVTYDAFGNFKTKTGIGTYSYLAPSRTQ
;
A
#
# COMPACT_ATOMS: atom_id res chain seq x y z
N MET A 1 23.44 -27.04 -54.95
CA MET A 1 22.50 -28.02 -54.37
C MET A 1 23.03 -28.30 -52.96
N ASN A 2 22.41 -28.06 -51.82
CA ASN A 2 21.10 -27.61 -51.30
C ASN A 2 21.46 -26.70 -50.09
N GLY A 3 20.79 -25.62 -49.72
CA GLY A 3 19.36 -25.52 -49.45
C GLY A 3 19.08 -25.95 -48.00
N GLY A 4 19.15 -25.02 -47.03
CA GLY A 4 18.85 -25.32 -45.62
C GLY A 4 19.06 -24.13 -44.67
N THR A 5 18.20 -23.10 -44.77
CA THR A 5 18.14 -22.04 -43.77
C THR A 5 17.41 -22.57 -42.53
N LEU A 6 18.08 -22.58 -41.38
CA LEU A 6 17.47 -22.84 -40.08
C LEU A 6 16.48 -21.68 -39.75
N PRO A 7 15.24 -21.94 -39.31
CA PRO A 7 14.35 -20.88 -38.89
C PRO A 7 14.88 -20.18 -37.63
N ALA A 8 14.84 -18.85 -37.64
CA ALA A 8 15.21 -18.01 -36.50
C ALA A 8 14.43 -18.43 -35.24
N PRO A 9 15.05 -18.36 -34.05
CA PRO A 9 14.36 -18.62 -32.80
C PRO A 9 13.20 -17.63 -32.62
N ARG A 10 12.03 -18.16 -32.26
CA ARG A 10 10.84 -17.42 -31.86
C ARG A 10 11.24 -16.41 -30.77
N PRO A 11 10.94 -15.10 -30.91
CA PRO A 11 11.16 -14.16 -29.82
C PRO A 11 10.11 -14.45 -28.75
N GLU A 12 10.47 -15.28 -27.77
CA GLU A 12 9.82 -15.25 -26.47
C GLU A 12 10.41 -14.06 -25.70
N ALA A 13 10.08 -12.86 -26.17
CA ALA A 13 10.29 -11.65 -25.40
C ALA A 13 9.29 -11.68 -24.25
N GLY A 14 9.69 -12.32 -23.16
CA GLY A 14 9.14 -12.04 -21.84
C GLY A 14 9.16 -10.52 -21.67
N GLY A 15 7.98 -9.93 -21.55
CA GLY A 15 7.80 -8.53 -21.25
C GLY A 15 8.31 -8.25 -19.85
N HIS A 16 9.62 -8.05 -19.72
CA HIS A 16 10.19 -7.39 -18.56
C HIS A 16 9.85 -5.92 -18.73
N ALA A 17 8.83 -5.47 -18.00
CA ALA A 17 8.36 -4.10 -17.99
C ALA A 17 9.54 -3.12 -17.86
N ASN A 18 9.52 -2.05 -18.66
CA ASN A 18 10.45 -0.94 -18.56
C ASN A 18 10.53 -0.45 -17.10
N LEU A 19 11.71 -0.55 -16.49
CA LEU A 19 12.02 -0.10 -15.13
C LEU A 19 12.26 1.43 -15.08
N THR A 20 11.34 2.24 -15.60
CA THR A 20 11.45 3.72 -15.50
C THR A 20 10.48 4.34 -14.49
N ASP A 21 9.75 3.53 -13.72
CA ASP A 21 9.07 3.97 -12.49
C ASP A 21 9.99 3.65 -11.30
N THR A 22 11.13 4.33 -11.22
CA THR A 22 11.99 4.22 -10.03
C THR A 22 11.24 4.84 -8.87
N GLN A 23 10.85 4.03 -7.90
CA GLN A 23 10.24 4.52 -6.66
C GLN A 23 11.25 5.39 -5.89
N ASP A 24 10.83 6.58 -5.48
CA ASP A 24 11.63 7.51 -4.69
C ASP A 24 10.87 7.86 -3.40
N LEU A 25 11.11 7.07 -2.35
CA LEU A 25 10.29 7.09 -1.15
C LEU A 25 10.96 7.87 0.00
N THR A 26 10.29 8.92 0.45
CA THR A 26 10.61 9.63 1.69
C THR A 26 9.63 9.26 2.79
N LEU A 27 10.13 8.87 3.96
CA LEU A 27 9.33 8.45 5.12
C LEU A 27 9.63 9.35 6.32
N VAL A 28 8.58 9.83 6.99
CA VAL A 28 8.68 10.64 8.21
C VAL A 28 7.98 9.92 9.35
N TRP A 29 8.67 9.84 10.49
CA TRP A 29 8.21 9.13 11.69
C TRP A 29 8.09 10.10 12.87
N ASP A 30 7.17 9.84 13.78
CA ASP A 30 7.10 10.55 15.06
C ASP A 30 8.11 9.98 16.08
N MET A 31 8.19 10.59 17.27
CA MET A 31 9.13 10.20 18.33
C MET A 31 8.85 8.81 18.93
N VAL A 32 7.65 8.27 18.73
CA VAL A 32 7.26 6.95 19.25
C VAL A 32 7.30 5.87 18.16
N GLY A 33 7.68 6.24 16.93
CA GLY A 33 7.90 5.32 15.81
C GLY A 33 6.67 5.08 14.94
N ASN A 34 5.65 5.94 14.98
CA ASN A 34 4.55 5.88 14.01
C ASN A 34 4.91 6.66 12.73
N LEU A 35 4.54 6.11 11.57
CA LEU A 35 4.76 6.75 10.27
C LEU A 35 3.78 7.91 10.11
N THR A 36 4.23 9.15 10.06
CA THR A 36 3.34 10.32 9.92
C THR A 36 3.19 10.77 8.47
N SER A 37 4.19 10.53 7.63
CA SER A 37 4.13 10.85 6.20
C SER A 37 4.95 9.89 5.34
N ARG A 38 4.42 9.59 4.16
CA ARG A 38 5.09 8.88 3.08
C ARG A 38 4.96 9.72 1.82
N ARG A 39 6.06 10.05 1.17
CA ARG A 39 6.05 10.71 -0.13
C ARG A 39 6.78 9.86 -1.15
N ASP A 40 6.12 9.53 -2.24
CA ASP A 40 6.71 8.87 -3.39
C ASP A 40 6.89 9.91 -4.50
N GLN A 41 8.14 10.15 -4.90
CA GLN A 41 8.55 11.12 -5.91
C GLN A 41 9.15 10.46 -7.16
N GLY A 42 8.64 9.27 -7.51
CA GLY A 42 9.06 8.59 -8.74
C GLY A 42 8.88 9.47 -10.00
N ALA A 43 9.62 9.13 -11.06
CA ALA A 43 9.65 9.92 -12.31
C ALA A 43 8.26 10.14 -12.95
N ALA A 44 7.28 9.28 -12.64
CA ALA A 44 5.90 9.38 -13.12
C ALA A 44 4.87 9.75 -12.03
N ARG A 45 5.28 9.90 -10.75
CA ARG A 45 4.35 10.05 -9.62
C ARG A 45 4.94 10.95 -8.53
N ASP A 46 4.18 11.97 -8.11
CA ASP A 46 4.42 12.71 -6.87
C ASP A 46 3.17 12.58 -5.99
N THR A 47 3.23 11.64 -5.05
CA THR A 47 2.14 11.37 -4.12
C THR A 47 2.62 11.49 -2.70
N THR A 48 1.89 12.26 -1.90
CA THR A 48 2.13 12.41 -0.46
C THR A 48 0.97 11.83 0.32
N GLU A 49 1.26 10.82 1.12
CA GLU A 49 0.34 10.29 2.12
C GLU A 49 0.69 10.80 3.51
N THR A 50 -0.34 11.11 4.28
CA THR A 50 -0.21 11.50 5.68
C THR A 50 -1.09 10.62 6.54
N TYR A 51 -0.57 10.20 7.68
CA TYR A 51 -1.23 9.27 8.59
C TYR A 51 -1.43 9.96 9.94
N THR A 52 -2.61 9.78 10.54
CA THR A 52 -2.88 10.24 11.90
C THR A 52 -3.21 9.07 12.81
N TYR A 53 -2.93 9.24 14.10
CA TYR A 53 -3.08 8.20 15.10
C TYR A 53 -3.95 8.68 16.25
N ASP A 54 -4.60 7.74 16.94
CA ASP A 54 -5.25 8.00 18.23
C ASP A 54 -4.23 7.97 19.38
N ALA A 55 -4.69 8.27 20.60
CA ALA A 55 -3.85 8.28 21.80
C ALA A 55 -3.23 6.91 22.16
N LEU A 56 -3.69 5.83 21.52
CA LEU A 56 -3.17 4.48 21.69
C LEU A 56 -2.23 4.07 20.54
N ASN A 57 -1.75 5.04 19.74
CA ASN A 57 -0.89 4.82 18.58
C ASN A 57 -1.54 3.94 17.48
N ARG A 58 -2.86 3.97 17.36
CA ARG A 58 -3.57 3.22 16.30
C ARG A 58 -3.95 4.15 15.16
N LEU A 59 -3.79 3.67 13.93
CA LEU A 59 -4.08 4.45 12.71
C LEU A 59 -5.54 4.90 12.70
N ARG A 60 -5.77 6.20 12.57
CA ARG A 60 -7.10 6.84 12.57
C ARG A 60 -7.49 7.34 11.19
N THR A 61 -6.59 8.00 10.48
CA THR A 61 -6.87 8.50 9.12
C THR A 61 -5.67 8.35 8.21
N VAL A 62 -5.94 8.18 6.92
CA VAL A 62 -4.97 8.31 5.83
C VAL A 62 -5.47 9.38 4.88
N SER A 63 -4.61 10.31 4.50
CA SER A 63 -4.90 11.29 3.46
C SER A 63 -3.89 11.17 2.33
N LEU A 64 -4.36 11.17 1.09
CA LEU A 64 -3.56 11.19 -0.12
C LEU A 64 -3.64 12.60 -0.74
N ASN A 65 -2.49 13.25 -0.92
CA ASN A 65 -2.36 14.60 -1.47
C ASN A 65 -3.31 15.61 -0.79
N GLY A 66 -3.40 15.53 0.54
CA GLY A 66 -4.26 16.40 1.37
C GLY A 66 -5.74 16.02 1.40
N THR A 67 -6.17 15.04 0.61
CA THR A 67 -7.56 14.54 0.62
C THR A 67 -7.65 13.28 1.46
N GLN A 68 -8.56 13.21 2.42
CA GLN A 68 -8.76 12.00 3.21
C GLN A 68 -9.19 10.84 2.32
N SER A 69 -8.35 9.80 2.24
CA SER A 69 -8.60 8.57 1.49
C SER A 69 -9.30 7.54 2.37
N ASP A 70 -8.81 7.38 3.60
CA ASP A 70 -9.28 6.36 4.51
C ASP A 70 -9.48 6.91 5.93
N SER A 71 -10.49 6.40 6.60
CA SER A 71 -10.68 6.56 8.04
C SER A 71 -10.85 5.19 8.66
N VAL A 72 -10.27 4.99 9.83
CA VAL A 72 -10.31 3.74 10.57
C VAL A 72 -10.81 4.02 11.98
N THR A 73 -11.76 3.22 12.45
CA THR A 73 -12.22 3.27 13.84
C THR A 73 -12.05 1.92 14.50
N TYR A 74 -11.91 1.93 15.83
CA TYR A 74 -11.74 0.73 16.63
C TYR A 74 -12.82 0.64 17.71
N ASP A 75 -13.14 -0.57 18.12
CA ASP A 75 -13.93 -0.80 19.33
C ASP A 75 -13.08 -0.63 20.61
N ALA A 76 -13.72 -0.76 21.77
CA ALA A 76 -13.07 -0.63 23.07
C ALA A 76 -12.05 -1.77 23.34
N PHE A 77 -12.14 -2.88 22.62
CA PHE A 77 -11.23 -4.02 22.74
C PHE A 77 -10.05 -3.94 21.75
N GLY A 78 -10.03 -2.92 20.89
CA GLY A 78 -8.98 -2.70 19.92
C GLY A 78 -9.18 -3.36 18.56
N ASN A 79 -10.34 -3.97 18.31
CA ASN A 79 -10.63 -4.53 17.00
C ASN A 79 -11.02 -3.42 16.02
N PHE A 80 -10.68 -3.60 14.74
CA PHE A 80 -11.16 -2.71 13.68
C PHE A 80 -12.69 -2.74 13.64
N LYS A 81 -13.30 -1.58 13.74
CA LYS A 81 -14.75 -1.38 13.68
C LYS A 81 -15.16 -0.96 12.26
N THR A 82 -14.47 0.01 11.68
CA THR A 82 -14.73 0.46 10.30
C THR A 82 -13.44 0.83 9.58
N LYS A 83 -13.43 0.63 8.25
CA LYS A 83 -12.46 1.28 7.35
C LYS A 83 -13.21 1.84 6.13
N THR A 84 -13.00 3.11 5.80
CA THR A 84 -13.59 3.72 4.59
C THR A 84 -13.20 2.88 3.35
N GLY A 85 -14.14 2.67 2.42
CA GLY A 85 -13.90 1.92 1.18
C GLY A 85 -14.05 0.39 1.27
N ILE A 86 -13.93 -0.22 2.46
CA ILE A 86 -14.11 -1.67 2.65
C ILE A 86 -15.31 -2.01 3.55
N GLY A 87 -15.82 -1.03 4.32
CA GLY A 87 -17.01 -1.17 5.16
C GLY A 87 -16.71 -1.49 6.63
N THR A 88 -17.69 -2.07 7.33
CA THR A 88 -17.59 -2.49 8.74
C THR A 88 -16.94 -3.86 8.82
N TYR A 89 -15.87 -3.99 9.62
CA TYR A 89 -15.25 -5.28 9.91
C TYR A 89 -15.89 -5.88 11.17
N SER A 90 -16.52 -7.06 11.04
CA SER A 90 -17.01 -7.83 12.19
C SER A 90 -15.99 -8.91 12.54
N TYR A 91 -15.09 -8.61 13.46
CA TYR A 91 -14.26 -9.65 14.08
C TYR A 91 -15.12 -10.36 15.11
N LEU A 92 -15.56 -11.58 14.79
CA LEU A 92 -16.08 -12.48 15.82
C LEU A 92 -14.93 -12.72 16.80
N ALA A 93 -15.11 -12.34 18.07
CA ALA A 93 -14.19 -12.74 19.13
C ALA A 93 -13.95 -14.25 18.99
N PRO A 94 -12.70 -14.74 19.11
CA PRO A 94 -12.45 -16.17 19.04
C PRO A 94 -13.37 -16.83 20.08
N SER A 95 -14.27 -17.68 19.61
CA SER A 95 -15.09 -18.51 20.47
C SER A 95 -14.12 -19.30 21.34
N ARG A 96 -14.00 -18.90 22.61
CA ARG A 96 -13.37 -19.73 23.64
C ARG A 96 -14.31 -20.91 23.84
N THR A 97 -14.15 -21.93 23.01
CA THR A 97 -14.72 -23.25 23.28
C THR A 97 -14.05 -23.74 24.56
N GLN A 98 -14.89 -24.15 25.52
CA GLN A 98 -14.53 -24.57 26.88
C GLN A 98 -13.46 -25.66 26.93
#